data_AF-X6FQJ2-F1
#
_entry.id   AF-X6FQJ2-F1
#
_cell.length_a   1.000
_cell.length_b   1.000
_cell.length_c   1.000
_cell.angle_alpha   90.00
_cell.angle_beta   90.00
_cell.angle_gamma   90.00
#
_symmetry.space_group_name_H-M   'P 1'
#
loop_
_entity.id
_entity.type
_entity.pdbx_description
1 polymer ?
#
loop_
_entity_poly.entity_id
_entity_poly.type
_entity_poly.pdbx_seq_one_letter_code
_entity_poly.pdbx_strand_id
1 'polypeptide(L)'
;MKHRSAIVATALALALAAAGATEARSQERACGSRDPVDTIDEMFSAIFACWQPPPGSAGMTLTLSFSIRKNGTLMGKPRATFSHMGDDASLNRVFVSSVLEALDKALPMPLSDSMGGAIAGRPLFPRFTAVIGGAS
;
A
#
# COMPACT_ATOMS: atom_id res chain seq x y z
N MET A 1 -63.92 15.55 -41.38
CA MET A 1 -63.50 15.85 -40.00
C MET A 1 -61.99 16.03 -40.01
N LYS A 2 -61.47 17.28 -40.07
CA LYS A 2 -60.53 17.94 -39.09
C LYS A 2 -59.45 16.97 -38.55
N HIS A 3 -58.13 17.18 -38.67
CA HIS A 3 -57.27 18.31 -38.26
C HIS A 3 -55.98 18.36 -39.14
N ARG A 4 -55.59 19.48 -39.77
CA ARG A 4 -54.68 20.59 -39.33
C ARG A 4 -53.24 20.18 -38.95
N SER A 5 -52.27 20.62 -39.79
CA SER A 5 -50.96 21.27 -39.52
C SER A 5 -49.98 20.62 -38.52
N ALA A 6 -48.72 20.28 -38.83
CA ALA A 6 -47.53 21.04 -39.29
C ALA A 6 -46.48 21.18 -38.15
N ILE A 7 -45.21 20.81 -38.46
CA ILE A 7 -43.93 21.24 -37.83
C ILE A 7 -43.74 20.69 -36.38
N VAL A 8 -42.59 20.13 -35.97
CA VAL A 8 -41.35 20.80 -35.61
C VAL A 8 -40.25 19.73 -35.46
N ALA A 9 -39.10 19.97 -36.09
CA ALA A 9 -37.86 19.26 -35.82
C ALA A 9 -37.29 19.70 -34.47
N THR A 10 -36.98 18.75 -33.59
CA THR A 10 -36.11 19.00 -32.43
C THR A 10 -35.09 17.89 -32.34
N ALA A 11 -33.90 18.18 -32.87
CA ALA A 11 -32.68 17.47 -32.54
C ALA A 11 -32.34 17.81 -31.09
N LEU A 12 -32.45 16.84 -30.18
CA LEU A 12 -31.98 16.99 -28.81
C LEU A 12 -30.60 16.33 -28.73
N ALA A 13 -29.55 17.12 -28.97
CA ALA A 13 -28.19 16.70 -28.66
C ALA A 13 -28.02 16.72 -27.13
N LEU A 14 -28.08 15.54 -26.51
CA LEU A 14 -27.68 15.35 -25.11
C LEU A 14 -26.16 15.38 -25.03
N ALA A 15 -25.60 16.57 -24.83
CA ALA A 15 -24.21 16.72 -24.42
C ALA A 15 -24.08 16.26 -22.95
N LEU A 16 -23.69 15.00 -22.75
CA LEU A 16 -23.20 14.56 -21.44
C LEU A 16 -21.83 15.21 -21.21
N ALA A 17 -21.82 16.33 -20.51
CA ALA A 17 -20.62 16.83 -19.86
C ALA A 17 -20.24 15.82 -18.77
N ALA A 18 -19.27 14.96 -19.04
CA ALA A 18 -18.58 14.18 -18.03
C ALA A 18 -17.78 15.17 -17.17
N ALA A 19 -18.44 15.80 -16.20
CA ALA A 19 -17.78 16.40 -15.07
C ALA A 19 -16.95 15.28 -14.43
N GLY A 20 -15.63 15.40 -14.55
CA GLY A 20 -14.69 14.45 -13.96
C GLY A 20 -14.92 14.42 -12.45
N ALA A 21 -15.71 13.46 -12.00
CA ALA A 21 -15.65 13.02 -10.62
C ALA A 21 -14.21 12.54 -10.42
N THR A 22 -13.43 13.28 -9.64
CA THR A 22 -12.25 12.72 -9.01
C THR A 22 -12.80 11.64 -8.08
N GLU A 23 -13.03 10.44 -8.62
CA GLU A 23 -13.18 9.27 -7.80
C GLU A 23 -11.86 9.21 -7.03
N ALA A 24 -11.93 9.43 -5.73
CA ALA A 24 -10.87 9.08 -4.80
C ALA A 24 -10.72 7.56 -4.87
N ARG A 25 -10.12 7.06 -5.95
CA ARG A 25 -9.60 5.72 -6.02
C ARG A 25 -8.55 5.70 -4.93
N SER A 26 -8.75 4.92 -3.87
CA SER A 26 -7.63 4.40 -3.12
C SER A 26 -6.84 3.55 -4.11
N GLN A 27 -5.98 4.19 -4.90
CA GLN A 27 -5.01 3.46 -5.70
C GLN A 27 -4.16 2.73 -4.67
N GLU A 28 -4.33 1.43 -4.64
CA GLU A 28 -3.43 0.56 -3.91
C GLU A 28 -2.04 0.83 -4.46
N ARG A 29 -1.18 1.39 -3.61
CA ARG A 29 0.16 1.81 -4.02
C ARG A 29 0.90 0.58 -4.52
N ALA A 30 1.46 0.64 -5.72
CA ALA A 30 2.35 -0.40 -6.19
C ALA A 30 3.61 -0.45 -5.32
N CYS A 31 4.20 -1.63 -5.17
CA CYS A 31 5.50 -1.77 -4.52
C CYS A 31 6.54 -0.85 -5.17
N GLY A 32 7.26 -0.09 -4.34
CA GLY A 32 8.29 0.83 -4.82
C GLY A 32 7.76 2.03 -5.59
N SER A 33 6.47 2.39 -5.46
CA SER A 33 5.93 3.63 -6.01
C SER A 33 6.77 4.83 -5.55
N ARG A 34 6.94 5.80 -6.45
CA ARG A 34 7.66 7.06 -6.20
C ARG A 34 6.73 8.20 -5.82
N ASP A 35 5.43 7.94 -5.73
CA ASP A 35 4.44 8.92 -5.28
C ASP A 35 4.75 9.33 -3.84
N PRO A 36 4.63 10.63 -3.51
CA PRO A 36 4.85 11.09 -2.15
C PRO A 36 4.04 10.30 -1.12
N VAL A 37 4.68 9.99 -0.01
CA VAL A 37 4.06 9.44 1.18
C VAL A 37 3.89 10.57 2.19
N ASP A 38 2.65 10.97 2.40
CA ASP A 38 2.26 12.12 3.21
C ASP A 38 1.65 11.71 4.56
N THR A 39 1.18 10.46 4.69
CA THR A 39 0.55 9.96 5.91
C THR A 39 1.09 8.61 6.39
N ILE A 40 0.78 8.27 7.64
CA ILE A 40 1.15 6.99 8.26
C ILE A 40 0.51 5.80 7.53
N ASP A 41 -0.75 5.93 7.11
CA ASP A 41 -1.46 4.86 6.41
C ASP A 41 -0.82 4.58 5.05
N GLU A 42 -0.40 5.63 4.35
CA GLU A 42 0.32 5.53 3.08
C GLU A 42 1.70 4.90 3.25
N MET A 43 2.40 5.23 4.34
CA MET A 43 3.70 4.64 4.68
C MET A 43 3.58 3.13 4.90
N PHE A 44 2.60 2.68 5.70
CA PHE A 44 2.39 1.25 5.89
C PHE A 44 1.89 0.56 4.62
N SER A 45 1.00 1.20 3.86
CA SER A 45 0.57 0.69 2.56
C SER A 45 1.75 0.48 1.60
N ALA A 46 2.70 1.42 1.55
CA ALA A 46 3.90 1.30 0.72
C ALA A 46 4.83 0.16 1.17
N ILE A 47 4.93 -0.10 2.48
CA ILE A 47 5.70 -1.24 3.02
C ILE A 47 5.03 -2.57 2.62
N PHE A 48 3.72 -2.69 2.86
CA PHE A 48 3.01 -3.94 2.65
C PHE A 48 2.77 -4.26 1.17
N ALA A 49 2.66 -3.25 0.31
CA ALA A 49 2.58 -3.43 -1.14
C ALA A 49 3.76 -4.23 -1.72
N CYS A 50 4.92 -4.21 -1.06
CA CYS A 50 6.11 -4.94 -1.48
C CYS A 50 6.20 -6.38 -0.96
N TRP A 51 5.30 -6.78 -0.07
CA TRP A 51 5.40 -8.07 0.58
C TRP A 51 4.58 -9.14 -0.13
N GLN A 52 5.28 -10.20 -0.56
CA GLN A 52 4.65 -11.41 -1.05
C GLN A 52 4.89 -12.54 -0.03
N PRO A 53 3.85 -12.95 0.72
CA PRO A 53 4.01 -14.04 1.67
C PRO A 53 4.29 -15.36 0.93
N PRO A 54 5.26 -16.17 1.41
CA PRO A 54 5.54 -17.47 0.81
C PRO A 54 4.32 -18.41 0.88
N PRO A 55 4.07 -19.24 -0.14
CA PRO A 55 3.05 -20.28 -0.06
C PRO A 55 3.26 -21.19 1.15
N GLY A 56 2.16 -21.59 1.80
CA GLY A 56 2.20 -22.43 3.01
C GLY A 56 2.50 -21.68 4.30
N SER A 57 2.74 -20.37 4.27
CA SER A 57 3.03 -19.56 5.48
C SER A 57 1.79 -19.02 6.20
N ALA A 58 0.58 -19.45 5.83
CA ALA A 58 -0.66 -18.95 6.44
C ALA A 58 -0.64 -19.14 7.98
N GLY A 59 -0.98 -18.08 8.71
CA GLY A 59 -0.93 -18.03 10.18
C GLY A 59 0.43 -17.66 10.77
N MET A 60 1.48 -17.57 9.96
CA MET A 60 2.78 -17.06 10.40
C MET A 60 2.73 -15.54 10.53
N THR A 61 3.42 -15.01 11.55
CA THR A 61 3.41 -13.59 11.86
C THR A 61 4.78 -13.13 12.32
N LEU A 62 5.23 -11.97 11.82
CA LEU A 62 6.46 -11.32 12.28
C LEU A 62 6.19 -9.83 12.50
N THR A 63 6.54 -9.30 13.68
CA THR A 63 6.58 -7.86 13.91
C THR A 63 8.02 -7.39 13.95
N LEU A 64 8.35 -6.40 13.13
CA LEU A 64 9.67 -5.76 13.14
C LEU A 64 9.63 -4.47 13.95
N SER A 65 10.80 -4.01 14.39
CA SER A 65 11.06 -2.69 14.96
C SER A 65 12.22 -2.07 14.22
N PHE A 66 12.00 -0.88 13.66
CA PHE A 66 13.03 -0.06 13.02
C PHE A 66 12.60 1.40 12.98
N SER A 67 13.54 2.30 12.68
CA SER A 67 13.24 3.70 12.39
C SER A 67 13.70 4.02 10.96
N ILE A 68 13.13 5.06 10.36
CA ILE A 68 13.60 5.60 9.07
C ILE A 68 14.07 7.04 9.26
N ARG A 69 14.98 7.50 8.42
CA ARG A 69 15.46 8.89 8.38
C ARG A 69 14.45 9.78 7.66
N LYS A 70 14.62 11.10 7.79
CA LYS A 70 13.81 12.09 7.04
C LYS A 70 13.82 11.84 5.53
N ASN A 71 14.93 11.35 4.98
CA ASN A 71 15.07 11.02 3.54
C ASN A 71 14.52 9.63 3.16
N GLY A 72 13.75 8.98 4.03
CA GLY A 72 13.14 7.68 3.77
C GLY A 72 14.07 6.48 3.85
N THR A 73 15.37 6.65 4.15
CA THR A 73 16.30 5.51 4.30
C THR A 73 16.14 4.82 5.66
N LEU A 74 16.44 3.52 5.70
CA LEU A 74 16.44 2.73 6.93
C LEU A 74 17.51 3.21 7.92
N MET A 75 17.13 3.37 9.18
CA MET A 75 18.06 3.67 10.27
C MET A 75 18.36 2.40 11.07
N GLY A 76 19.64 1.98 11.06
CA GLY A 76 20.09 0.80 11.78
C GLY A 76 19.63 -0.51 11.15
N LYS A 77 19.68 -1.59 11.94
CA LYS A 77 19.22 -2.92 11.52
C LYS A 77 17.81 -3.18 12.08
N PRO A 78 16.82 -3.56 11.27
CA PRO A 78 15.52 -3.99 11.76
C PRO A 78 15.67 -5.15 12.75
N ARG A 79 14.83 -5.14 13.79
CA ARG A 79 14.83 -6.17 14.83
C ARG A 79 13.44 -6.79 14.92
N ALA A 80 13.36 -8.11 15.00
CA ALA A 80 12.09 -8.75 15.34
C ALA A 80 11.73 -8.44 16.81
N THR A 81 10.48 -8.04 17.05
CA THR A 81 9.92 -7.85 18.39
C THR A 81 8.88 -8.91 18.74
N PHE A 82 8.33 -9.58 17.73
CA PHE A 82 7.41 -10.70 17.90
C PHE A 82 7.53 -11.65 16.71
N SER A 83 7.47 -12.96 16.95
CA SER A 83 7.39 -13.97 15.91
C SER A 83 6.46 -15.11 16.31
N HIS A 84 5.55 -15.47 15.43
CA HIS A 84 4.77 -16.71 15.46
C HIS A 84 5.08 -17.47 14.17
N MET A 85 5.72 -18.64 14.30
CA MET A 85 6.30 -19.40 13.20
C MET A 85 5.69 -20.81 13.15
N GLY A 86 5.80 -21.48 12.01
CA GLY A 86 5.39 -22.89 11.88
C GLY A 86 6.48 -23.86 12.31
N ASP A 87 6.23 -25.16 12.11
CA ASP A 87 7.16 -26.24 12.49
C ASP A 87 8.31 -26.46 11.47
N ASP A 88 8.15 -25.98 10.23
CA ASP A 88 9.17 -26.09 9.18
C ASP A 88 10.19 -24.94 9.27
N ALA A 89 11.39 -25.25 9.76
CA ALA A 89 12.48 -24.30 9.89
C ALA A 89 12.94 -23.69 8.55
N SER A 90 12.81 -24.41 7.44
CA SER A 90 13.12 -23.88 6.10
C SER A 90 12.10 -22.84 5.68
N LEU A 91 10.81 -23.15 5.82
CA LEU A 91 9.73 -22.21 5.55
C LEU A 91 9.81 -20.97 6.44
N ASN A 92 10.16 -21.14 7.72
CA ASN A 92 10.38 -20.03 8.65
C ASN A 92 11.48 -19.06 8.17
N ARG A 93 12.59 -19.58 7.64
CA ARG A 93 13.65 -18.73 7.07
C ARG A 93 13.18 -17.99 5.82
N VAL A 94 12.45 -18.67 4.94
CA VAL A 94 11.89 -18.06 3.72
C VAL A 94 10.87 -16.98 4.07
N PHE A 95 10.03 -17.21 5.09
CA PHE A 95 9.08 -16.23 5.60
C PHE A 95 9.79 -14.97 6.10
N VAL A 96 10.77 -15.11 7.00
CA VAL A 96 11.54 -13.96 7.50
C VAL A 96 12.27 -13.23 6.37
N SER A 97 12.85 -13.97 5.43
CA SER A 97 13.52 -13.38 4.25
C SER A 97 12.55 -12.55 3.41
N SER A 98 11.34 -13.04 3.18
CA SER A 98 10.32 -12.31 2.38
C SER A 98 9.94 -10.97 3.02
N VAL A 99 9.86 -10.92 4.35
CA VAL A 99 9.54 -9.68 5.09
C VAL A 99 10.70 -8.68 5.01
N LEU A 100 11.94 -9.14 5.15
CA LEU A 100 13.11 -8.28 5.03
C LEU A 100 13.30 -7.76 3.59
N GLU A 101 13.01 -8.60 2.59
CA GLU A 101 13.03 -8.22 1.18
C GLU A 101 11.96 -7.18 0.86
N ALA A 102 10.75 -7.30 1.42
CA ALA A 102 9.71 -6.29 1.26
C ALA A 102 10.14 -4.93 1.81
N LEU A 103 10.80 -4.92 2.97
CA LEU A 103 11.35 -3.69 3.55
C LEU A 103 12.46 -3.10 2.69
N ASP A 104 13.35 -3.92 2.13
CA ASP A 104 14.40 -3.45 1.22
C ASP A 104 13.82 -2.83 -0.05
N LYS A 105 12.78 -3.44 -0.64
CA LYS A 105 12.08 -2.90 -1.82
C LYS A 105 11.31 -1.62 -1.55
N ALA A 106 10.77 -1.45 -0.34
CA ALA A 106 10.00 -0.27 0.03
C ALA A 106 10.88 0.95 0.34
N LEU A 107 12.20 0.77 0.50
CA LEU A 107 13.12 1.81 0.92
C LEU A 107 14.18 2.13 -0.17
N PRO A 108 14.63 3.39 -0.29
CA PRO A 108 14.21 4.56 0.47
C PRO A 108 12.79 5.01 0.09
N MET A 109 11.96 5.25 1.10
CA MET A 109 10.57 5.66 0.90
C MET A 109 10.48 7.13 0.47
N PRO A 110 9.66 7.49 -0.54
CA PRO A 110 9.49 8.86 -1.01
C PRO A 110 8.63 9.69 -0.04
N LEU A 111 9.12 9.91 1.18
CA LEU A 111 8.43 10.73 2.18
C LEU A 111 8.37 12.20 1.73
N SER A 112 7.23 12.85 1.96
CA SER A 112 7.20 14.31 1.89
C SER A 112 8.00 14.95 3.02
N ASP A 113 8.27 16.25 2.90
CA ASP A 113 9.01 16.99 3.93
C ASP A 113 8.31 17.00 5.29
N SER A 114 6.98 17.16 5.30
CA SER A 114 6.17 17.14 6.52
C SER A 114 6.17 15.75 7.14
N MET A 115 5.94 14.70 6.33
CA MET A 115 5.91 13.32 6.82
C MET A 115 7.29 12.90 7.33
N GLY A 116 8.35 13.13 6.55
CA GLY A 116 9.72 12.86 6.94
C GLY A 116 10.13 13.57 8.22
N GLY A 117 9.70 14.83 8.43
CA GLY A 117 9.89 15.55 9.68
C GLY A 117 9.12 14.93 10.86
N ALA A 118 7.90 14.43 10.63
CA ALA A 118 7.05 13.85 11.65
C ALA A 118 7.45 12.44 12.09
N ILE A 119 8.11 11.65 11.22
CA ILE A 119 8.45 10.26 11.52
C ILE A 119 9.93 10.00 11.80
N ALA A 120 10.83 10.92 11.47
CA ALA A 120 12.26 10.64 11.47
C ALA A 120 12.74 10.17 12.86
N GLY A 121 13.39 9.00 12.88
CA GLY A 121 13.92 8.40 14.11
C GLY A 121 12.88 7.74 15.02
N ARG A 122 11.57 7.93 14.77
CA ARG A 122 10.51 7.28 15.56
C ARG A 122 10.45 5.79 15.23
N PRO A 123 10.39 4.91 16.25
CA PRO A 123 10.31 3.47 16.02
C PRO A 123 8.95 3.10 15.43
N LEU A 124 9.00 2.31 14.36
CA LEU A 124 7.87 1.74 13.64
C LEU A 124 7.78 0.25 13.95
N PHE A 125 6.55 -0.26 14.03
CA PHE A 125 6.28 -1.65 14.40
C PHE A 125 5.36 -2.37 13.40
N PRO A 126 5.73 -2.48 12.11
CA PRO A 126 4.89 -3.18 11.15
C PRO A 126 4.80 -4.66 11.52
N ARG A 127 3.57 -5.17 11.47
CA ARG A 127 3.26 -6.59 11.63
C ARG A 127 2.91 -7.17 10.28
N PHE A 128 3.59 -8.23 9.91
CA PHE A 128 3.37 -8.99 8.69
C PHE A 128 2.66 -10.28 9.06
N THR A 129 1.41 -10.44 8.63
CA THR A 129 0.61 -11.66 8.88
C THR A 129 0.27 -12.32 7.56
N ALA A 130 0.72 -13.55 7.35
CA ALA A 130 0.34 -14.29 6.15
C ALA A 130 -1.05 -14.89 6.36
N VAL A 131 -1.95 -14.59 5.43
CA VAL A 131 -3.32 -15.11 5.40
C VAL A 131 -3.49 -15.98 4.16
N ILE A 132 -4.57 -16.77 4.12
CA ILE A 132 -4.90 -17.54 2.93
C ILE A 132 -5.19 -16.56 1.79
N GLY A 133 -4.37 -16.59 0.73
CA GLY A 133 -4.53 -15.75 -0.45
C GLY A 133 -3.76 -14.42 -0.44
N GLY A 134 -2.98 -14.09 0.62
CA GLY A 134 -2.20 -12.86 0.62
C GLY A 134 -1.66 -12.44 1.99
N ALA A 135 -1.40 -11.15 2.12
CA ALA A 135 -0.90 -10.49 3.32
C ALA A 135 -2.00 -9.66 4.01
N SER A 136 -1.87 -9.44 5.33
CA SER A 136 -2.67 -8.49 6.10
C SER A 136 -1.82 -7.76 7.13
#